data_AF-A0A8E6EZ01-F1
#
_entry.id   AF-A0A8E6EZ01-F1
#
_cell.length_a   1.000
_cell.length_b   1.000
_cell.length_c   1.000
_cell.angle_alpha   90.00
_cell.angle_beta   90.00
_cell.angle_gamma   90.00
#
_symmetry.space_group_name_H-M   'P 1'
#
loop_
_entity.id
_entity.type
_entity.pdbx_description
1 polymer ?
#
loop_
_entity_poly.entity_id
_entity_poly.type
_entity_poly.pdbx_seq_one_letter_code
_entity_poly.pdbx_strand_id
1 'polypeptide(L)'
;MVHDEHTKSKSNSNSSSSDPDSAFRSRVLARMLSKINQTANFGNGNPPAQFTAAGDGISLTPHNTSSADERAGVGGHSENMLKSLEDSLGHIAGTTPSLDPLKRDLEKREEAQRDLKENGGIFRKPNDPMRIANEFLRTDKVVYWREQFYIYSDERYKLTPVSDLRPRLTEVANKLIEAEYKKKIAAWSGNGEPPTPPPVTTNNISSAMQALSAKTRVPSEIEPPCYLRGPKAGQDMSDCVVFSNGLLKLSDLLKSQEVKPAPLSPDFFNLHKLDYALTGDFRIESSHPTEWIKFLQSIWPKDPEAIDTLQEVSGYLLSGQTRCHKIFFLLGPPRSGKSTICRVLQALMGHSNCLASSMSQLSNPFGLSGWIGKKLAIFPDMRISGRYDDKLITNRLLAISGDDPIDIERKYLSTLEEVRLGARILVASNELPRLPDSALALASRFIVLRTTTSFLGREDRYLTEKLLKELPSIFWWSLDGLKRLQERIEQGKDFLQPSSGQDDMDDFRALSNPIVEFVEEYCFIDDKEATETCADVYLRWQEYAIKTGLKPLPRNLFSRNLKSCFNAIKTIRDTYAPDPESDGAKNGDFIDEGKTRKKFFKGIRLRKPVAKPSEDS
;
A
#
# COMPACT_ATOMS: atom_id res chain seq x y z
N MET A 1 47.58 -47.33 50.59
CA MET A 1 47.87 -48.03 49.32
C MET A 1 48.46 -46.98 48.38
N VAL A 2 49.72 -46.55 48.46
CA VAL A 2 51.04 -47.21 48.53
C VAL A 2 51.36 -48.08 47.30
N HIS A 3 52.50 -47.75 46.69
CA HIS A 3 53.23 -48.28 45.52
C HIS A 3 52.75 -47.79 44.15
N ASP A 4 53.47 -46.98 43.37
CA ASP A 4 54.90 -46.61 43.22
C ASP A 4 55.90 -47.72 42.84
N GLU A 5 56.75 -47.38 41.85
CA GLU A 5 57.88 -48.11 41.22
C GLU A 5 57.50 -49.32 40.32
N HIS A 6 58.07 -49.57 39.13
CA HIS A 6 59.45 -49.43 38.69
C HIS A 6 59.62 -49.48 37.14
N THR A 7 60.69 -48.84 36.68
CA THR A 7 61.38 -48.98 35.38
C THR A 7 61.87 -50.40 35.08
N LYS A 8 61.81 -50.83 33.80
CA LYS A 8 62.93 -51.53 33.14
C LYS A 8 62.75 -51.66 31.62
N SER A 9 63.76 -51.15 30.94
CA SER A 9 64.14 -51.41 29.56
C SER A 9 64.31 -52.91 29.28
N LYS A 10 63.89 -53.34 28.09
CA LYS A 10 64.55 -54.39 27.31
C LYS A 10 64.50 -54.03 25.84
N SER A 11 65.66 -53.63 25.35
CA SER A 11 66.07 -53.75 23.95
C SER A 11 65.90 -55.20 23.48
N ASN A 12 65.39 -55.38 22.27
CA ASN A 12 66.03 -56.30 21.34
C ASN A 12 65.82 -55.81 19.91
N SER A 13 66.97 -55.53 19.31
CA SER A 13 67.26 -55.37 17.89
C SER A 13 66.51 -56.37 17.00
N ASN A 14 66.06 -55.90 15.83
CA ASN A 14 66.29 -56.64 14.60
C ASN A 14 66.41 -55.70 13.39
N SER A 15 67.62 -55.74 12.83
CA SER A 15 67.96 -55.66 11.41
C SER A 15 67.43 -54.49 10.58
N SER A 16 68.35 -53.57 10.33
CA SER A 16 68.53 -52.90 9.05
C SER A 16 68.37 -53.85 7.86
N SER A 17 67.29 -53.69 7.09
CA SER A 17 67.35 -53.87 5.65
C SER A 17 67.28 -52.47 5.05
N SER A 18 68.42 -51.92 4.68
CA SER A 18 68.52 -50.75 3.81
C SER A 18 67.90 -51.13 2.47
N ASP A 19 66.60 -50.90 2.32
CA ASP A 19 65.92 -51.06 1.06
C ASP A 19 66.34 -49.90 0.14
N PRO A 20 67.05 -50.16 -0.98
CA PRO A 20 67.50 -49.12 -1.91
C PRO A 20 66.33 -48.26 -2.43
N ASP A 21 65.12 -48.81 -2.39
CA ASP A 21 63.90 -48.21 -2.93
C ASP A 21 63.31 -47.13 -2.00
N SER A 22 63.52 -47.24 -0.69
CA SER A 22 63.08 -46.22 0.30
C SER A 22 63.91 -44.94 0.20
N ALA A 23 65.23 -45.06 0.10
CA ALA A 23 66.13 -43.91 -0.06
C ALA A 23 66.00 -43.23 -1.44
N PHE A 24 65.52 -43.97 -2.45
CA PHE A 24 65.19 -43.44 -3.77
C PHE A 24 63.84 -42.70 -3.73
N ARG A 25 62.80 -43.30 -3.14
CA ARG A 25 61.47 -42.66 -2.95
C ARG A 25 61.56 -41.38 -2.14
N SER A 26 62.32 -41.35 -1.04
CA SER A 26 62.53 -40.11 -0.25
C SER A 26 63.27 -39.02 -1.03
N ARG A 27 64.21 -39.38 -1.92
CA ARG A 27 64.92 -38.42 -2.80
C ARG A 27 64.04 -37.89 -3.93
N VAL A 28 63.16 -38.72 -4.47
CA VAL A 28 62.15 -38.32 -5.48
C VAL A 28 61.10 -37.41 -4.85
N LEU A 29 60.60 -37.73 -3.65
CA LEU A 29 59.67 -36.89 -2.91
C LEU A 29 60.28 -35.54 -2.53
N ALA A 30 61.55 -35.52 -2.10
CA ALA A 30 62.28 -34.28 -1.80
C ALA A 30 62.50 -33.41 -3.05
N ARG A 31 62.79 -34.00 -4.22
CA ARG A 31 62.89 -33.28 -5.50
C ARG A 31 61.53 -32.79 -6.00
N MET A 32 60.45 -33.55 -5.80
CA MET A 32 59.09 -33.13 -6.12
C MET A 32 58.65 -31.96 -5.24
N LEU A 33 58.87 -32.03 -3.92
CA LEU A 33 58.58 -30.94 -2.97
C LEU A 33 59.42 -29.68 -3.26
N SER A 34 60.69 -29.84 -3.64
CA SER A 34 61.55 -28.72 -4.05
C SER A 34 61.06 -28.04 -5.34
N LYS A 35 60.58 -28.81 -6.32
CA LYS A 35 59.98 -28.25 -7.56
C LYS A 35 58.64 -27.58 -7.29
N ILE A 36 57.76 -28.20 -6.49
CA ILE A 36 56.45 -27.65 -6.10
C ILE A 36 56.63 -26.31 -5.37
N ASN A 37 57.58 -26.21 -4.42
CA ASN A 37 57.88 -24.96 -3.72
C ASN A 37 58.56 -23.90 -4.60
N GLN A 38 59.35 -24.30 -5.62
CA GLN A 38 59.91 -23.36 -6.60
C GLN A 38 58.84 -22.81 -7.57
N THR A 39 57.87 -23.62 -7.96
CA THR A 39 56.77 -23.19 -8.84
C THR A 39 55.68 -22.40 -8.11
N ALA A 40 55.52 -22.60 -6.80
CA ALA A 40 54.58 -21.84 -5.97
C ALA A 40 55.03 -20.40 -5.65
N ASN A 41 56.25 -20.01 -6.06
CA ASN A 41 56.90 -18.74 -5.68
C ASN A 41 56.75 -17.60 -6.70
N PHE A 42 55.81 -17.66 -7.63
CA PHE A 42 55.52 -16.56 -8.56
C PHE A 42 54.10 -16.04 -8.38
N GLY A 43 53.94 -15.11 -7.42
CA GLY A 43 52.71 -14.34 -7.22
C GLY A 43 52.61 -13.72 -5.82
N ASN A 44 52.90 -12.42 -5.72
CA ASN A 44 52.62 -11.49 -4.62
C ASN A 44 52.91 -11.95 -3.16
N GLY A 45 54.15 -11.71 -2.72
CA GLY A 45 54.45 -11.01 -1.46
C GLY A 45 54.15 -11.63 -0.09
N ASN A 46 53.45 -12.75 0.03
CA ASN A 46 53.23 -13.43 1.33
C ASN A 46 54.14 -14.66 1.50
N PRO A 47 54.62 -14.99 2.72
CA PRO A 47 55.44 -16.17 2.96
C PRO A 47 54.60 -17.47 2.80
N PRO A 48 55.17 -18.55 2.24
CA PRO A 48 54.41 -19.75 1.89
C PRO A 48 54.06 -20.63 3.11
N ALA A 49 52.96 -21.38 3.01
CA ALA A 49 52.69 -22.50 3.91
C ALA A 49 53.73 -23.61 3.68
N GLN A 50 54.40 -24.07 4.73
CA GLN A 50 55.42 -25.13 4.63
C GLN A 50 54.76 -26.51 4.57
N PHE A 51 55.05 -27.26 3.52
CA PHE A 51 54.74 -28.69 3.42
C PHE A 51 55.83 -29.50 4.12
N THR A 52 55.44 -30.36 5.07
CA THR A 52 56.36 -31.30 5.73
C THR A 52 55.94 -32.74 5.43
N ALA A 53 56.92 -33.64 5.32
CA ALA A 53 56.69 -35.07 5.15
C ALA A 53 56.37 -35.71 6.51
N ALA A 54 55.26 -36.44 6.60
CA ALA A 54 54.90 -37.23 7.77
C ALA A 54 54.55 -38.66 7.30
N GLY A 55 55.50 -39.58 7.43
CA GLY A 55 55.36 -40.95 6.89
C GLY A 55 55.16 -40.97 5.37
N ASP A 56 54.32 -41.90 4.88
CA ASP A 56 54.01 -42.10 3.46
C ASP A 56 53.08 -41.02 2.85
N GLY A 57 52.96 -39.84 3.47
CA GLY A 57 52.07 -38.75 3.02
C GLY A 57 52.58 -37.34 3.35
N ILE A 58 52.02 -36.35 2.65
CA ILE A 58 52.32 -34.92 2.80
C ILE A 58 51.16 -34.25 3.57
N SER A 59 51.46 -33.47 4.61
CA SER A 59 50.45 -32.70 5.35
C SER A 59 50.78 -31.20 5.43
N LEU A 60 49.77 -30.36 5.70
CA LEU A 60 49.83 -28.89 5.76
C LEU A 60 49.37 -28.39 7.13
N THR A 61 50.11 -27.45 7.73
CA THR A 61 49.67 -26.68 8.91
C THR A 61 49.36 -25.23 8.53
N PRO A 62 48.19 -24.66 8.89
CA PRO A 62 47.82 -23.30 8.48
C PRO A 62 48.31 -22.21 9.45
N HIS A 63 48.72 -21.05 8.92
CA HIS A 63 48.84 -19.79 9.64
C HIS A 63 47.71 -18.82 9.24
N ASN A 64 47.18 -18.09 10.22
CA ASN A 64 46.18 -17.03 10.08
C ASN A 64 46.81 -15.72 9.61
N THR A 65 46.28 -15.10 8.55
CA THR A 65 46.21 -13.62 8.40
C THR A 65 45.16 -13.18 7.38
N SER A 66 44.53 -12.04 7.67
CA SER A 66 43.53 -11.34 6.85
C SER A 66 44.17 -10.26 5.98
N SER A 67 43.77 -10.15 4.72
CA SER A 67 43.56 -8.87 4.03
C SER A 67 43.00 -9.10 2.61
N ALA A 68 42.16 -8.17 2.18
CA ALA A 68 41.56 -8.10 0.86
C ALA A 68 42.52 -7.43 -0.13
N ASP A 69 42.77 -8.03 -1.28
CA ASP A 69 42.56 -7.42 -2.60
C ASP A 69 42.94 -8.41 -3.73
N GLU A 70 42.51 -8.06 -4.94
CA GLU A 70 42.96 -8.52 -6.27
C GLU A 70 42.09 -9.52 -7.07
N ARG A 71 41.59 -8.94 -8.17
CA ARG A 71 41.06 -9.57 -9.38
C ARG A 71 42.22 -10.04 -10.27
N ALA A 72 42.30 -11.33 -10.61
CA ALA A 72 42.90 -11.80 -11.87
C ALA A 72 42.56 -13.28 -12.12
N GLY A 73 42.50 -13.66 -13.41
CA GLY A 73 42.01 -14.95 -13.89
C GLY A 73 42.85 -16.16 -13.50
N VAL A 74 42.20 -17.15 -12.90
CA VAL A 74 42.73 -18.48 -12.63
C VAL A 74 41.78 -19.47 -13.30
N GLY A 75 42.09 -19.84 -14.54
CA GLY A 75 41.31 -20.82 -15.30
C GLY A 75 42.14 -21.75 -16.17
N GLY A 76 43.40 -21.39 -16.47
CA GLY A 76 44.29 -22.19 -17.32
C GLY A 76 45.55 -22.73 -16.63
N HIS A 77 45.71 -22.54 -15.31
CA HIS A 77 46.92 -22.96 -14.58
C HIS A 77 46.77 -24.35 -13.92
N SER A 78 45.57 -24.75 -13.49
CA SER A 78 45.30 -26.03 -12.82
C SER A 78 45.40 -27.24 -13.77
N GLU A 79 44.85 -27.14 -14.98
CA GLU A 79 44.94 -28.21 -16.00
C GLU A 79 46.38 -28.47 -16.46
N ASN A 80 47.18 -27.40 -16.67
CA ASN A 80 48.59 -27.53 -17.05
C ASN A 80 49.46 -28.14 -15.94
N MET A 81 49.10 -27.91 -14.68
CA MET A 81 49.80 -28.47 -13.52
C MET A 81 49.50 -29.97 -13.35
N LEU A 82 48.24 -30.38 -13.52
CA LEU A 82 47.83 -31.80 -13.50
C LEU A 82 48.46 -32.59 -14.65
N LYS A 83 48.49 -32.02 -15.86
CA LYS A 83 49.09 -32.65 -17.04
C LYS A 83 50.60 -32.82 -16.89
N SER A 84 51.28 -31.81 -16.34
CA SER A 84 52.72 -31.86 -16.02
C SER A 84 53.05 -32.90 -14.93
N LEU A 85 52.15 -33.09 -13.96
CA LEU A 85 52.25 -34.14 -12.93
C LEU A 85 52.00 -35.53 -13.50
N GLU A 86 51.01 -35.70 -14.37
CA GLU A 86 50.72 -36.96 -15.08
C GLU A 86 51.89 -37.36 -15.99
N ASP A 87 52.46 -36.42 -16.76
CA ASP A 87 53.65 -36.63 -17.60
C ASP A 87 54.89 -36.98 -16.75
N SER A 88 55.01 -36.40 -15.55
CA SER A 88 56.13 -36.68 -14.63
C SER A 88 55.99 -38.04 -13.90
N LEU A 89 54.76 -38.52 -13.68
CA LEU A 89 54.47 -39.79 -13.02
C LEU A 89 54.47 -40.98 -14.00
N GLY A 90 54.16 -40.75 -15.28
CA GLY A 90 54.18 -41.79 -16.33
C GLY A 90 55.55 -42.43 -16.59
N HIS A 91 56.64 -41.82 -16.12
CA HIS A 91 58.00 -42.34 -16.25
C HIS A 91 58.47 -43.21 -15.07
N ILE A 92 57.67 -43.37 -14.01
CA ILE A 92 58.04 -44.16 -12.83
C ILE A 92 57.26 -45.47 -12.83
N ALA A 93 57.91 -46.56 -13.23
CA ALA A 93 57.32 -47.89 -13.22
C ALA A 93 57.18 -48.40 -11.78
N GLY A 94 55.93 -48.44 -11.29
CA GLY A 94 55.56 -49.03 -10.00
C GLY A 94 54.42 -48.27 -9.33
N THR A 95 53.22 -48.89 -9.30
CA THR A 95 52.00 -48.48 -8.58
C THR A 95 51.87 -46.97 -8.34
N THR A 96 51.41 -46.25 -9.36
CA THR A 96 50.98 -44.85 -9.27
C THR A 96 49.84 -44.72 -8.25
N PRO A 97 49.97 -43.87 -7.22
CA PRO A 97 48.85 -43.56 -6.33
C PRO A 97 47.70 -42.94 -7.13
N SER A 98 46.45 -43.33 -6.88
CA SER A 98 45.29 -42.73 -7.56
C SER A 98 45.28 -41.21 -7.30
N LEU A 99 45.25 -40.43 -8.39
CA LEU A 99 45.13 -38.97 -8.38
C LEU A 99 43.67 -38.51 -8.18
N ASP A 100 42.71 -39.43 -8.06
CA ASP A 100 41.28 -39.12 -7.91
C ASP A 100 40.96 -38.26 -6.67
N PRO A 101 41.61 -38.44 -5.50
CA PRO A 101 41.39 -37.57 -4.35
C PRO A 101 41.83 -36.12 -4.63
N LEU A 102 42.95 -35.94 -5.35
CA LEU A 102 43.50 -34.64 -5.73
C LEU A 102 42.63 -33.94 -6.79
N LYS A 103 42.12 -34.69 -7.78
CA LYS A 103 41.18 -34.17 -8.78
C LYS A 103 39.87 -33.72 -8.12
N ARG A 104 39.33 -34.49 -7.18
CA ARG A 104 38.13 -34.10 -6.39
C ARG A 104 38.33 -32.86 -5.54
N ASP A 105 39.49 -32.73 -4.89
CA ASP A 105 39.78 -31.55 -4.07
C ASP A 105 40.01 -30.30 -4.92
N LEU A 106 40.57 -30.43 -6.12
CA LEU A 106 40.66 -29.35 -7.11
C LEU A 106 39.29 -28.95 -7.64
N GLU A 107 38.44 -29.90 -8.01
CA GLU A 107 37.06 -29.64 -8.45
C GLU A 107 36.24 -28.92 -7.37
N LYS A 108 36.34 -29.35 -6.09
CA LYS A 108 35.69 -28.67 -4.96
C LYS A 108 36.20 -27.24 -4.78
N ARG A 109 37.50 -26.99 -4.98
CA ARG A 109 38.08 -25.65 -4.90
C ARG A 109 37.64 -24.76 -6.04
N GLU A 110 37.55 -25.29 -7.26
CA GLU A 110 37.07 -24.53 -8.42
C GLU A 110 35.57 -24.25 -8.35
N GLU A 111 34.76 -25.20 -7.87
CA GLU A 111 33.32 -24.99 -7.62
C GLU A 111 33.11 -23.97 -6.50
N ALA A 112 33.88 -24.05 -5.41
CA ALA A 112 33.90 -23.03 -4.37
C ALA A 112 34.28 -21.65 -4.95
N GLN A 113 35.32 -21.56 -5.78
CA GLN A 113 35.74 -20.30 -6.42
C GLN A 113 34.69 -19.72 -7.39
N ARG A 114 33.94 -20.57 -8.09
CA ARG A 114 32.80 -20.15 -8.93
C ARG A 114 31.64 -19.62 -8.07
N ASP A 115 31.26 -20.35 -7.02
CA ASP A 115 30.23 -19.92 -6.07
C ASP A 115 30.64 -18.64 -5.32
N LEU A 116 31.94 -18.48 -5.01
CA LEU A 116 32.53 -17.26 -4.46
C LEU A 116 32.36 -16.08 -5.43
N LYS A 117 32.50 -16.26 -6.75
CA LYS A 117 32.28 -15.16 -7.71
C LYS A 117 30.81 -14.75 -7.83
N GLU A 118 29.87 -15.70 -7.76
CA GLU A 118 28.44 -15.39 -7.92
C GLU A 118 27.77 -14.87 -6.64
N ASN A 119 28.28 -15.24 -5.45
CA ASN A 119 27.68 -14.87 -4.16
C ASN A 119 28.49 -13.82 -3.38
N GLY A 120 29.29 -12.99 -4.07
CA GLY A 120 30.04 -11.91 -3.43
C GLY A 120 31.13 -12.37 -2.47
N GLY A 121 31.70 -13.54 -2.72
CA GLY A 121 32.87 -14.07 -2.03
C GLY A 121 32.56 -15.03 -0.86
N ILE A 122 31.31 -15.45 -0.67
CA ILE A 122 30.93 -16.31 0.48
C ILE A 122 30.25 -17.60 -0.02
N PHE A 123 30.85 -18.75 0.28
CA PHE A 123 30.22 -20.04 0.04
C PHE A 123 29.04 -20.25 1.00
N ARG A 124 27.84 -20.45 0.45
CA ARG A 124 26.60 -20.70 1.20
C ARG A 124 26.03 -22.06 0.82
N LYS A 125 25.70 -22.88 1.82
CA LYS A 125 25.04 -24.19 1.61
C LYS A 125 23.69 -24.00 0.87
N PRO A 126 23.17 -25.00 0.14
CA PRO A 126 21.89 -24.91 -0.59
C PRO A 126 20.69 -24.49 0.26
N ASN A 127 20.66 -24.95 1.50
CA ASN A 127 19.60 -24.66 2.47
C ASN A 127 19.85 -23.37 3.28
N ASP A 128 20.89 -22.60 2.92
CA ASP A 128 21.16 -21.30 3.52
C ASP A 128 20.02 -20.32 3.20
N PRO A 129 19.40 -19.70 4.21
CA PRO A 129 18.29 -18.78 4.02
C PRO A 129 18.54 -17.62 3.05
N MET A 130 19.76 -17.08 3.04
CA MET A 130 20.11 -15.96 2.14
C MET A 130 20.30 -16.44 0.71
N ARG A 131 20.84 -17.65 0.51
CA ARG A 131 20.96 -18.27 -0.82
C ARG A 131 19.58 -18.50 -1.43
N ILE A 132 18.65 -19.05 -0.65
CA ILE A 132 17.24 -19.25 -1.06
C ILE A 132 16.60 -17.89 -1.41
N ALA A 133 16.74 -16.88 -0.55
CA ALA A 133 16.16 -15.57 -0.80
C ALA A 133 16.76 -14.87 -2.03
N ASN A 134 18.08 -14.97 -2.25
CA ASN A 134 18.73 -14.42 -3.44
C ASN A 134 18.25 -15.12 -4.71
N GLU A 135 18.12 -16.44 -4.68
CA GLU A 135 17.62 -17.20 -5.83
C GLU A 135 16.18 -16.81 -6.16
N PHE A 136 15.33 -16.65 -5.14
CA PHE A 136 13.96 -16.15 -5.33
C PHE A 136 13.93 -14.77 -6.01
N LEU A 137 14.85 -13.87 -5.65
CA LEU A 137 14.92 -12.51 -6.21
C LEU A 137 15.48 -12.44 -7.64
N ARG A 138 16.07 -13.54 -8.15
CA ARG A 138 16.47 -13.63 -9.56
C ARG A 138 15.23 -13.70 -10.45
N THR A 139 14.18 -14.39 -10.02
CA THR A 139 12.94 -14.58 -10.78
C THR A 139 11.88 -13.54 -10.47
N ASP A 140 11.77 -13.14 -9.21
CA ASP A 140 10.69 -12.28 -8.74
C ASP A 140 11.18 -10.91 -8.26
N LYS A 141 10.40 -9.87 -8.56
CA LYS A 141 10.59 -8.54 -7.97
C LYS A 141 9.67 -8.39 -6.78
N VAL A 142 10.27 -8.24 -5.62
CA VAL A 142 9.58 -8.22 -4.33
C VAL A 142 9.89 -6.91 -3.63
N VAL A 143 8.86 -6.37 -2.99
CA VAL A 143 8.95 -5.24 -2.07
C VAL A 143 8.39 -5.68 -0.73
N TYR A 144 9.10 -5.38 0.35
CA TYR A 144 8.59 -5.49 1.71
C TYR A 144 8.28 -4.10 2.23
N TRP A 145 6.99 -3.75 2.27
CA TRP A 145 6.50 -2.43 2.65
C TRP A 145 5.41 -2.58 3.70
N ARG A 146 5.51 -1.80 4.78
CA ARG A 146 4.55 -1.82 5.90
C ARG A 146 4.30 -3.23 6.44
N GLU A 147 5.37 -3.96 6.75
CA GLU A 147 5.34 -5.34 7.28
C GLU A 147 4.69 -6.39 6.38
N GLN A 148 4.52 -6.10 5.08
CA GLN A 148 3.87 -6.98 4.14
C GLN A 148 4.69 -7.13 2.85
N PHE A 149 4.58 -8.30 2.22
CA PHE A 149 5.24 -8.58 0.95
C PHE A 149 4.33 -8.22 -0.22
N TYR A 150 4.93 -7.56 -1.21
CA TYR A 150 4.32 -7.24 -2.47
C TYR A 150 5.17 -7.80 -3.60
N ILE A 151 4.57 -8.52 -4.54
CA ILE A 151 5.26 -9.08 -5.69
C ILE A 151 4.80 -8.36 -6.95
N TYR A 152 5.77 -7.93 -7.75
CA TYR A 152 5.50 -7.36 -9.07
C TYR A 152 4.96 -8.45 -9.99
N SER A 153 3.72 -8.28 -10.42
CA SER A 153 3.07 -9.17 -11.37
C SER A 153 1.96 -8.39 -12.06
N ASP A 154 1.74 -8.65 -13.35
CA ASP A 154 0.69 -7.95 -14.12
C ASP A 154 0.86 -6.42 -13.98
N GLU A 155 2.11 -5.98 -14.19
CA GLU A 155 2.55 -4.59 -14.29
C GLU A 155 2.38 -3.70 -13.04
N ARG A 156 2.09 -4.31 -11.89
CA ARG A 156 2.00 -3.64 -10.59
C ARG A 156 2.46 -4.53 -9.45
N TYR A 157 2.65 -3.95 -8.28
CA TYR A 157 2.91 -4.68 -7.06
C TYR A 157 1.60 -5.12 -6.40
N LYS A 158 1.46 -6.43 -6.15
CA LYS A 158 0.27 -7.02 -5.50
C LYS A 158 0.65 -7.56 -4.13
N LEU A 159 -0.18 -7.24 -3.12
CA LEU A 159 -0.04 -7.81 -1.78
C LEU A 159 -0.06 -9.34 -1.88
N THR A 160 1.01 -9.98 -1.41
CA THR A 160 1.19 -11.42 -1.45
C THR A 160 1.21 -11.95 -0.02
N PRO A 161 0.19 -12.73 0.39
CA PRO A 161 0.17 -13.35 1.71
C PRO A 161 1.36 -14.28 1.93
N VAL A 162 1.80 -14.39 3.19
CA VAL A 162 2.86 -15.31 3.60
C VAL A 162 2.52 -16.77 3.27
N SER A 163 1.23 -17.14 3.30
CA SER A 163 0.74 -18.47 2.91
C SER A 163 1.11 -18.84 1.47
N ASP A 164 1.22 -17.86 0.58
CA ASP A 164 1.48 -18.06 -0.83
C ASP A 164 2.98 -17.98 -1.12
N LEU A 165 3.71 -17.22 -0.32
CA LEU A 165 5.15 -17.04 -0.45
C LEU A 165 5.95 -18.25 0.08
N ARG A 166 5.50 -18.86 1.18
CA ARG A 166 6.18 -20.01 1.81
C ARG A 166 6.34 -21.21 0.86
N PRO A 167 5.30 -21.69 0.14
CA PRO A 167 5.44 -22.78 -0.81
C PRO A 167 6.44 -22.46 -1.92
N ARG A 168 6.42 -21.23 -2.45
CA ARG A 168 7.33 -20.80 -3.52
C ARG A 168 8.79 -20.79 -3.06
N LEU A 169 9.07 -20.29 -1.86
CA LEU A 169 10.41 -20.37 -1.26
C LEU A 169 10.85 -21.81 -1.00
N THR A 170 9.92 -22.68 -0.62
CA THR A 170 10.18 -24.12 -0.43
C THR A 170 10.58 -24.79 -1.74
N GLU A 171 9.88 -24.46 -2.83
CA GLU A 171 10.21 -24.95 -4.17
C GLU A 171 11.62 -24.51 -4.61
N VAL A 172 11.97 -23.24 -4.39
CA VAL A 172 13.32 -22.73 -4.67
C VAL A 172 14.38 -23.47 -3.86
N ALA A 173 14.14 -23.69 -2.57
CA ALA A 173 15.05 -24.41 -1.70
C ALA A 173 15.26 -25.87 -2.16
N ASN A 174 14.18 -26.57 -2.52
CA ASN A 174 14.25 -27.94 -3.05
C ASN A 174 15.06 -27.98 -4.36
N LYS A 175 14.81 -27.06 -5.30
CA LYS A 175 15.56 -26.99 -6.56
C LYS A 175 17.05 -26.77 -6.34
N LEU A 176 17.43 -25.89 -5.42
CA LEU A 176 18.84 -25.65 -5.06
C LEU A 176 19.50 -26.89 -4.47
N ILE A 177 18.81 -27.56 -3.54
CA ILE A 177 19.30 -28.79 -2.91
C ILE A 177 19.44 -29.91 -3.95
N GLU A 178 18.42 -30.15 -4.77
CA GLU A 178 18.44 -31.18 -5.81
C GLU A 178 19.57 -30.95 -6.82
N ALA A 179 19.78 -29.71 -7.26
CA ALA A 179 20.84 -29.38 -8.20
C ALA A 179 22.24 -29.68 -7.63
N GLU A 180 22.49 -29.32 -6.36
CA GLU A 180 23.79 -29.61 -5.72
C GLU A 180 23.98 -31.10 -5.44
N TYR A 181 22.95 -31.81 -4.98
CA TYR A 181 23.06 -33.23 -4.65
C TYR A 181 23.13 -34.14 -5.88
N LYS A 182 22.50 -33.76 -7.00
CA LYS A 182 22.70 -34.45 -8.29
C LYS A 182 24.19 -34.46 -8.68
N LYS A 183 24.90 -33.34 -8.52
CA LYS A 183 26.35 -33.27 -8.77
C LYS A 183 27.15 -34.15 -7.81
N LYS A 184 26.84 -34.10 -6.52
CA LYS A 184 27.52 -34.92 -5.50
C LYS A 184 27.35 -36.42 -5.74
N ILE A 185 26.16 -36.85 -6.15
CA ILE A 185 25.88 -38.24 -6.50
C ILE A 185 26.62 -38.62 -7.79
N ALA A 186 26.66 -37.76 -8.80
CA ALA A 186 27.41 -38.04 -10.03
C ALA A 186 28.93 -38.17 -9.79
N ALA A 187 29.50 -37.39 -8.87
CA ALA A 187 30.92 -37.43 -8.50
C ALA A 187 31.26 -38.54 -7.48
N TRP A 188 30.27 -39.30 -7.01
CA TRP A 188 30.46 -40.33 -6.00
C TRP A 188 30.99 -41.61 -6.65
N SER A 189 32.19 -42.06 -6.26
CA SER A 189 32.82 -43.28 -6.83
C SER A 189 32.81 -44.50 -5.92
N GLY A 190 32.09 -44.44 -4.79
CA GLY A 190 31.81 -45.54 -3.86
C GLY A 190 32.99 -46.36 -3.27
N ASN A 191 33.17 -46.25 -1.95
CA ASN A 191 32.90 -47.31 -0.98
C ASN A 191 32.09 -46.67 0.18
N GLY A 192 30.80 -47.00 0.37
CA GLY A 192 29.91 -46.41 1.39
C GLY A 192 28.45 -46.17 0.93
N GLU A 193 27.67 -45.40 1.70
CA GLU A 193 26.33 -44.92 1.27
C GLU A 193 26.44 -43.65 0.39
N PRO A 194 25.52 -43.46 -0.58
CA PRO A 194 25.52 -42.28 -1.44
C PRO A 194 25.10 -41.01 -0.67
N PRO A 195 25.52 -39.80 -1.10
CA PRO A 195 25.15 -38.54 -0.45
C PRO A 195 23.63 -38.30 -0.50
N THR A 196 22.99 -38.13 0.66
CA THR A 196 21.54 -37.86 0.75
C THR A 196 21.24 -36.37 0.93
N PRO A 197 20.28 -35.79 0.18
CA PRO A 197 19.91 -34.39 0.32
C PRO A 197 19.30 -34.08 1.71
N PRO A 198 19.63 -32.94 2.33
CA PRO A 198 19.02 -32.54 3.58
C PRO A 198 17.56 -32.14 3.35
N PRO A 199 16.67 -32.35 4.34
CA PRO A 199 15.29 -31.89 4.23
C PRO A 199 15.22 -30.37 4.29
N VAL A 200 14.23 -29.79 3.59
CA VAL A 200 13.83 -28.39 3.77
C VAL A 200 12.95 -28.29 5.01
N THR A 201 13.39 -27.53 6.02
CA THR A 201 12.63 -27.34 7.26
C THR A 201 11.86 -26.02 7.26
N THR A 202 10.83 -25.93 8.10
CA THR A 202 10.07 -24.68 8.34
C THR A 202 10.99 -23.55 8.81
N ASN A 203 12.00 -23.85 9.63
CA ASN A 203 12.96 -22.86 10.12
C ASN A 203 13.79 -22.28 8.97
N ASN A 204 14.25 -23.12 8.03
CA ASN A 204 14.98 -22.65 6.85
C ASN A 204 14.15 -21.64 6.06
N ILE A 205 12.86 -21.92 5.84
CA ILE A 205 11.96 -21.05 5.07
C ILE A 205 11.59 -19.78 5.84
N SER A 206 11.36 -19.87 7.15
CA SER A 206 11.10 -18.68 7.98
C SER A 206 12.29 -17.73 7.99
N SER A 207 13.51 -18.25 8.14
CA SER A 207 14.73 -17.44 8.03
C SER A 207 14.91 -16.88 6.61
N ALA A 208 14.53 -17.62 5.57
CA ALA A 208 14.61 -17.14 4.18
C ALA A 208 13.63 -15.98 3.93
N MET A 209 12.43 -16.04 4.51
CA MET A 209 11.50 -14.90 4.48
C MET A 209 12.06 -13.68 5.20
N GLN A 210 12.72 -13.85 6.35
CA GLN A 210 13.37 -12.73 7.07
C GLN A 210 14.52 -12.13 6.24
N ALA A 211 15.30 -12.97 5.57
CA ALA A 211 16.31 -12.51 4.62
C ALA A 211 15.69 -11.73 3.45
N LEU A 212 14.56 -12.21 2.92
CA LEU A 212 13.83 -11.56 1.84
C LEU A 212 13.30 -10.18 2.28
N SER A 213 12.68 -10.06 3.45
CA SER A 213 12.18 -8.78 3.96
C SER A 213 13.32 -7.78 4.18
N ALA A 214 14.46 -8.22 4.73
CA ALA A 214 15.62 -7.37 4.92
C ALA A 214 16.19 -6.82 3.60
N LYS A 215 16.21 -7.65 2.54
CA LYS A 215 16.75 -7.28 1.22
C LYS A 215 15.84 -6.40 0.39
N THR A 216 14.53 -6.44 0.66
CA THR A 216 13.50 -5.82 -0.19
C THR A 216 12.72 -4.74 0.55
N ARG A 217 13.20 -4.34 1.73
CA ARG A 217 12.56 -3.33 2.56
C ARG A 217 12.45 -2.01 1.83
N VAL A 218 11.23 -1.48 1.79
CA VAL A 218 10.93 -0.09 1.43
C VAL A 218 10.49 0.63 2.72
N PRO A 219 11.08 1.79 3.05
CA PRO A 219 10.65 2.59 4.19
C PRO A 219 9.15 2.89 4.17
N SER A 220 8.52 2.96 5.35
CA SER A 220 7.07 3.16 5.53
C SER A 220 6.57 4.50 5.01
N GLU A 221 7.47 5.48 4.94
CA GLU A 221 7.22 6.87 4.54
C GLU A 221 7.18 7.03 3.02
N ILE A 222 7.71 6.05 2.28
CA ILE A 222 7.64 6.04 0.83
C ILE A 222 6.24 5.57 0.42
N GLU A 223 5.48 6.47 -0.20
CA GLU A 223 4.14 6.19 -0.70
C GLU A 223 4.16 5.86 -2.20
N PRO A 224 3.49 4.78 -2.64
CA PRO A 224 3.26 4.52 -4.05
C PRO A 224 2.14 5.43 -4.61
N PRO A 225 2.20 5.83 -5.90
CA PRO A 225 3.19 5.42 -6.89
C PRO A 225 4.48 6.26 -6.85
N CYS A 226 5.64 5.60 -6.93
CA CYS A 226 6.95 6.25 -7.05
C CYS A 226 8.00 5.32 -7.68
N TYR A 227 9.13 5.87 -8.11
CA TYR A 227 10.28 5.03 -8.45
C TYR A 227 11.05 4.62 -7.21
N LEU A 228 11.52 3.37 -7.14
CA LEU A 228 12.37 2.89 -6.04
C LEU A 228 13.85 3.26 -6.21
N ARG A 229 14.27 3.58 -7.45
CA ARG A 229 15.66 3.77 -7.83
C ARG A 229 15.81 4.88 -8.88
N GLY A 230 17.03 5.38 -9.01
CA GLY A 230 17.38 6.40 -10.00
C GLY A 230 17.06 7.83 -9.57
N PRO A 231 17.21 8.81 -10.48
CA PRO A 231 17.09 10.24 -10.15
C PRO A 231 15.70 10.68 -9.67
N LYS A 232 14.67 9.88 -9.97
CA LYS A 232 13.28 10.14 -9.59
C LYS A 232 12.84 9.29 -8.37
N ALA A 233 13.78 8.65 -7.68
CA ALA A 233 13.46 7.77 -6.57
C ALA A 233 12.72 8.53 -5.45
N GLY A 234 11.61 7.95 -4.96
CA GLY A 234 10.78 8.53 -3.90
C GLY A 234 10.00 9.78 -4.27
N GLN A 235 10.08 10.27 -5.52
CA GLN A 235 9.24 11.39 -5.97
C GLN A 235 7.78 10.94 -6.08
N ASP A 236 6.87 11.85 -5.72
CA ASP A 236 5.43 11.64 -5.89
C ASP A 236 5.10 11.53 -7.39
N MET A 237 4.53 10.40 -7.78
CA MET A 237 4.07 10.12 -9.14
C MET A 237 2.56 9.90 -9.18
N SER A 238 1.80 10.46 -8.23
CA SER A 238 0.35 10.31 -8.09
C SER A 238 -0.46 10.73 -9.33
N ASP A 239 0.09 11.61 -10.17
CA ASP A 239 -0.46 12.02 -11.48
C ASP A 239 -0.28 10.97 -12.58
N CYS A 240 0.45 9.88 -12.32
CA CYS A 240 0.66 8.81 -13.28
C CYS A 240 -0.41 7.73 -13.19
N VAL A 241 -0.86 7.27 -14.35
CA VAL A 241 -1.81 6.17 -14.52
C VAL A 241 -1.13 5.05 -15.30
N VAL A 242 -1.23 3.83 -14.78
CA VAL A 242 -0.74 2.61 -15.42
C VAL A 242 -1.87 1.95 -16.20
N PHE A 243 -1.69 1.87 -17.51
CA PHE A 243 -2.51 1.09 -18.42
C PHE A 243 -1.82 -0.24 -18.73
N SER A 244 -2.57 -1.18 -19.30
CA SER A 244 -2.02 -2.46 -19.78
C SER A 244 -0.96 -2.35 -20.88
N ASN A 245 -0.82 -1.18 -21.50
CA ASN A 245 0.16 -0.93 -22.56
C ASN A 245 1.20 0.16 -22.21
N GLY A 246 1.18 0.70 -21.00
CA GLY A 246 2.21 1.65 -20.56
C GLY A 246 1.78 2.63 -19.45
N LEU A 247 2.73 3.45 -19.04
CA LEU A 247 2.58 4.48 -18.02
C LEU A 247 2.36 5.85 -18.67
N LEU A 248 1.32 6.57 -18.26
CA LEU A 248 1.04 7.93 -18.75
C LEU A 248 0.83 8.89 -17.58
N LYS A 249 1.21 10.15 -17.76
CA LYS A 249 0.86 11.23 -16.84
C LYS A 249 -0.43 11.89 -17.30
N LEU A 250 -1.38 12.07 -16.39
CA LEU A 250 -2.64 12.72 -16.72
C LEU A 250 -2.43 14.20 -17.05
N SER A 251 -1.55 14.89 -16.35
CA SER A 251 -1.23 16.28 -16.67
C SER A 251 -0.65 16.47 -18.08
N ASP A 252 0.08 15.48 -18.60
CA ASP A 252 0.59 15.51 -19.97
C ASP A 252 -0.55 15.27 -20.97
N LEU A 253 -1.45 14.32 -20.69
CA LEU A 253 -2.63 14.01 -21.51
C LEU A 253 -3.63 15.17 -21.60
N LEU A 254 -3.76 15.96 -20.54
CA LEU A 254 -4.61 17.15 -20.51
C LEU A 254 -4.06 18.30 -21.37
N LYS A 255 -2.73 18.35 -21.56
CA LYS A 255 -2.03 19.36 -22.38
C LYS A 255 -1.91 18.95 -23.85
N SER A 256 -1.59 17.69 -24.09
CA SER A 256 -1.40 17.13 -25.42
C SER A 256 -2.06 15.76 -25.49
N GLN A 257 -2.79 15.50 -26.57
CA GLN A 257 -3.51 14.23 -26.74
C GLN A 257 -2.65 13.16 -27.41
N GLU A 258 -1.45 13.50 -27.88
CA GLU A 258 -0.51 12.59 -28.54
C GLU A 258 0.65 12.20 -27.62
N VAL A 259 0.34 11.70 -26.42
CA VAL A 259 1.38 11.26 -25.47
C VAL A 259 1.61 9.76 -25.62
N LYS A 260 2.85 9.38 -25.97
CA LYS A 260 3.25 7.97 -26.00
C LYS A 260 3.42 7.43 -24.58
N PRO A 261 2.83 6.28 -24.24
CA PRO A 261 3.04 5.63 -22.95
C PRO A 261 4.52 5.32 -22.71
N ALA A 262 5.01 5.67 -21.53
CA ALA A 262 6.34 5.26 -21.07
C ALA A 262 6.33 3.74 -20.77
N PRO A 263 7.47 3.05 -20.97
CA PRO A 263 7.58 1.63 -20.69
C PRO A 263 7.39 1.34 -19.20
N LEU A 264 6.75 0.21 -18.91
CA LEU A 264 6.53 -0.27 -17.56
C LEU A 264 7.82 -0.89 -17.02
N SER A 265 8.15 -0.60 -15.76
CA SER A 265 9.34 -1.12 -15.10
C SER A 265 9.01 -1.59 -13.70
N PRO A 266 9.55 -2.73 -13.23
CA PRO A 266 9.44 -3.14 -11.83
C PRO A 266 10.08 -2.16 -10.84
N ASP A 267 10.96 -1.26 -11.30
CA ASP A 267 11.48 -0.18 -10.44
C ASP A 267 10.42 0.89 -10.12
N PHE A 268 9.30 0.92 -10.86
CA PHE A 268 8.15 1.76 -10.54
C PHE A 268 7.25 1.05 -9.53
N PHE A 269 7.38 1.41 -8.25
CA PHE A 269 6.58 0.88 -7.17
C PHE A 269 5.19 1.52 -7.21
N ASN A 270 4.23 0.76 -7.71
CA ASN A 270 2.86 1.17 -7.88
C ASN A 270 1.92 0.00 -7.62
N LEU A 271 0.76 0.29 -7.03
CA LEU A 271 -0.25 -0.71 -6.63
C LEU A 271 -1.44 -0.76 -7.58
N HIS A 272 -1.51 0.14 -8.57
CA HIS A 272 -2.71 0.37 -9.37
C HIS A 272 -2.49 0.04 -10.84
N LYS A 273 -3.49 -0.53 -11.50
CA LYS A 273 -3.47 -0.69 -12.96
C LYS A 273 -4.89 -0.66 -13.47
N LEU A 274 -5.10 -0.01 -14.62
CA LEU A 274 -6.35 -0.04 -15.34
C LEU A 274 -6.41 -1.30 -16.21
N ASP A 275 -7.58 -1.94 -16.25
CA ASP A 275 -7.77 -3.26 -16.86
C ASP A 275 -7.94 -3.19 -18.40
N TYR A 276 -7.72 -2.03 -19.01
CA TYR A 276 -7.83 -1.77 -20.45
C TYR A 276 -6.58 -1.07 -21.00
N ALA A 277 -6.39 -1.16 -22.32
CA ALA A 277 -5.32 -0.48 -23.04
C ALA A 277 -5.88 0.78 -23.70
N LEU A 278 -5.05 1.80 -23.84
CA LEU A 278 -5.32 2.89 -24.78
C LEU A 278 -4.70 2.52 -26.12
N THR A 279 -5.49 1.94 -27.02
CA THR A 279 -5.05 1.54 -28.37
C THR A 279 -5.54 2.54 -29.43
N GLY A 280 -4.66 2.95 -30.34
CA GLY A 280 -4.94 3.82 -31.49
C GLY A 280 -4.36 5.24 -31.35
N ASP A 281 -4.26 5.96 -32.47
CA ASP A 281 -3.99 7.41 -32.44
C ASP A 281 -5.06 8.05 -31.55
N PHE A 282 -4.59 8.65 -30.47
CA PHE A 282 -5.25 8.71 -29.15
C PHE A 282 -6.57 9.51 -29.08
N ARG A 283 -7.12 9.95 -30.21
CA ARG A 283 -8.46 10.53 -30.27
C ARG A 283 -9.02 10.49 -31.70
N ILE A 284 -9.33 9.30 -32.23
CA ILE A 284 -10.18 9.27 -33.43
C ILE A 284 -11.54 9.84 -33.02
N GLU A 285 -11.97 10.95 -33.63
CA GLU A 285 -13.27 11.62 -33.33
C GLU A 285 -14.47 10.66 -33.40
N SER A 286 -14.34 9.51 -34.07
CA SER A 286 -15.33 8.43 -34.09
C SER A 286 -15.40 7.57 -32.82
N SER A 287 -14.65 7.91 -31.75
CA SER A 287 -14.56 7.14 -30.49
C SER A 287 -15.36 7.73 -29.33
N HIS A 288 -16.42 8.51 -29.59
CA HIS A 288 -17.37 8.92 -28.55
C HIS A 288 -18.10 7.71 -27.95
N PRO A 289 -18.22 7.59 -26.62
CA PRO A 289 -18.87 6.44 -25.98
C PRO A 289 -20.39 6.53 -26.15
N THR A 290 -20.88 6.08 -27.30
CA THR A 290 -22.23 6.35 -27.79
C THR A 290 -23.27 5.65 -26.93
N GLU A 291 -23.04 4.39 -26.58
CA GLU A 291 -23.97 3.62 -25.73
C GLU A 291 -23.96 4.15 -24.30
N TRP A 292 -22.81 4.61 -23.80
CA TRP A 292 -22.71 5.30 -22.51
C TRP A 292 -23.55 6.57 -22.48
N ILE A 293 -23.39 7.46 -23.47
CA ILE A 293 -24.17 8.71 -23.50
C ILE A 293 -25.66 8.44 -23.64
N LYS A 294 -26.08 7.50 -24.50
CA LYS A 294 -27.50 7.08 -24.60
C LYS A 294 -28.03 6.58 -23.26
N PHE A 295 -27.24 5.77 -22.56
CA PHE A 295 -27.60 5.28 -21.23
C PHE A 295 -27.76 6.42 -20.23
N LEU A 296 -26.81 7.36 -20.16
CA LEU A 296 -26.90 8.50 -19.25
C LEU A 296 -28.10 9.41 -19.57
N GLN A 297 -28.37 9.67 -20.85
CA GLN A 297 -29.55 10.43 -21.30
C GLN A 297 -30.86 9.71 -20.96
N SER A 298 -30.88 8.37 -20.95
CA SER A 298 -32.05 7.61 -20.51
C SER A 298 -32.32 7.73 -19.00
N ILE A 299 -31.29 7.99 -18.20
CA ILE A 299 -31.41 8.23 -16.76
C ILE A 299 -31.82 9.69 -16.49
N TRP A 300 -31.18 10.64 -17.17
CA TRP A 300 -31.33 12.08 -16.98
C TRP A 300 -31.79 12.83 -18.26
N PRO A 301 -33.00 12.54 -18.78
CA PRO A 301 -33.45 13.12 -20.05
C PRO A 301 -33.67 14.65 -20.01
N LYS A 302 -33.85 15.21 -18.81
CA LYS A 302 -34.10 16.64 -18.58
C LYS A 302 -33.06 17.28 -17.65
N ASP A 303 -31.96 16.59 -17.41
CA ASP A 303 -30.92 17.04 -16.48
C ASP A 303 -29.53 16.78 -17.06
N PRO A 304 -29.11 17.59 -18.05
CA PRO A 304 -27.76 17.51 -18.61
C PRO A 304 -26.69 17.84 -17.57
N GLU A 305 -27.01 18.63 -16.53
CA GLU A 305 -26.06 18.98 -15.45
C GLU A 305 -25.61 17.73 -14.69
N ALA A 306 -26.50 16.77 -14.41
CA ALA A 306 -26.12 15.51 -13.79
C ALA A 306 -25.15 14.69 -14.65
N ILE A 307 -25.30 14.73 -15.98
CA ILE A 307 -24.39 14.06 -16.92
C ILE A 307 -23.01 14.72 -16.88
N ASP A 308 -22.98 16.06 -16.93
CA ASP A 308 -21.74 16.85 -16.85
C ASP A 308 -21.03 16.65 -15.50
N THR A 309 -21.78 16.65 -14.40
CA THR A 309 -21.22 16.37 -13.08
C THR A 309 -20.70 14.94 -13.01
N LEU A 310 -21.40 13.93 -13.54
CA LEU A 310 -20.87 12.56 -13.57
C LEU A 310 -19.59 12.44 -14.42
N GLN A 311 -19.48 13.21 -15.50
CA GLN A 311 -18.26 13.30 -16.31
C GLN A 311 -17.09 13.83 -15.49
N GLU A 312 -17.31 14.92 -14.74
CA GLU A 312 -16.33 15.52 -13.83
C GLU A 312 -15.95 14.57 -12.69
N VAL A 313 -16.94 13.88 -12.11
CA VAL A 313 -16.70 12.85 -11.08
C VAL A 313 -15.80 11.76 -11.65
N SER A 314 -16.11 11.25 -12.85
CA SER A 314 -15.33 10.17 -13.48
C SER A 314 -13.88 10.61 -13.73
N GLY A 315 -13.69 11.82 -14.23
CA GLY A 315 -12.37 12.42 -14.43
C GLY A 315 -11.61 12.66 -13.14
N TYR A 316 -12.29 13.18 -12.12
CA TYR A 316 -11.75 13.34 -10.78
C TYR A 316 -11.30 11.99 -10.22
N LEU A 317 -12.13 10.94 -10.27
CA LEU A 317 -11.74 9.60 -9.80
C LEU A 317 -10.45 9.10 -10.48
N LEU A 318 -10.31 9.26 -11.79
CA LEU A 318 -9.09 8.87 -12.51
C LEU A 318 -7.85 9.68 -12.07
N SER A 319 -8.03 10.95 -11.71
CA SER A 319 -6.93 11.89 -11.44
C SER A 319 -6.08 11.60 -10.20
N GLY A 320 -6.56 10.75 -9.29
CA GLY A 320 -5.89 10.54 -7.99
C GLY A 320 -5.97 11.71 -7.00
N GLN A 321 -6.40 12.91 -7.41
CA GLN A 321 -6.54 14.12 -6.58
C GLN A 321 -7.58 13.98 -5.46
N THR A 322 -7.26 14.46 -4.26
CA THR A 322 -8.13 14.47 -3.06
C THR A 322 -8.66 15.87 -2.71
N ARG A 323 -8.15 16.91 -3.38
CA ARG A 323 -8.28 18.33 -3.00
C ARG A 323 -9.70 18.89 -2.98
N CYS A 324 -10.65 18.27 -3.67
CA CYS A 324 -12.05 18.77 -3.69
C CYS A 324 -12.82 18.38 -2.42
N HIS A 325 -12.29 17.45 -1.64
CA HIS A 325 -12.91 16.93 -0.41
C HIS A 325 -14.38 16.52 -0.56
N LYS A 326 -14.71 15.79 -1.64
CA LYS A 326 -16.07 15.36 -1.95
C LYS A 326 -16.33 13.87 -1.76
N ILE A 327 -17.59 13.57 -1.47
CA ILE A 327 -18.20 12.24 -1.45
C ILE A 327 -19.36 12.27 -2.47
N PHE A 328 -19.38 11.29 -3.37
CA PHE A 328 -20.36 11.26 -4.45
C PHE A 328 -21.51 10.31 -4.12
N PHE A 329 -22.74 10.75 -4.38
CA PHE A 329 -23.96 10.00 -4.07
C PHE A 329 -24.77 9.76 -5.33
N LEU A 330 -25.05 8.49 -5.63
CA LEU A 330 -26.06 8.09 -6.59
C LEU A 330 -27.32 7.73 -5.81
N LEU A 331 -28.37 8.53 -5.95
CA LEU A 331 -29.63 8.38 -5.22
C LEU A 331 -30.80 8.12 -6.17
N GLY A 332 -31.81 7.36 -5.77
CA GLY A 332 -33.03 7.17 -6.56
C GLY A 332 -33.65 5.78 -6.41
N PRO A 333 -34.71 5.43 -7.15
CA PRO A 333 -35.45 4.19 -6.94
C PRO A 333 -34.68 2.94 -7.37
N PRO A 334 -35.11 1.73 -6.97
CA PRO A 334 -34.57 0.48 -7.52
C PRO A 334 -34.64 0.45 -9.06
N ARG A 335 -33.66 -0.24 -9.67
CA ARG A 335 -33.54 -0.38 -11.14
C ARG A 335 -33.43 0.95 -11.89
N SER A 336 -32.81 1.97 -11.30
CA SER A 336 -32.62 3.29 -11.93
C SER A 336 -31.27 3.51 -12.61
N GLY A 337 -30.46 2.44 -12.78
CA GLY A 337 -29.14 2.53 -13.43
C GLY A 337 -27.96 2.82 -12.48
N LYS A 338 -28.19 3.16 -11.20
CA LYS A 338 -27.11 3.41 -10.21
C LYS A 338 -26.05 2.31 -10.17
N SER A 339 -26.47 1.05 -10.02
CA SER A 339 -25.53 -0.08 -9.96
C SER A 339 -24.77 -0.28 -11.27
N THR A 340 -25.37 0.07 -12.41
CA THR A 340 -24.69 0.03 -13.72
C THR A 340 -23.60 1.11 -13.78
N ILE A 341 -23.90 2.34 -13.34
CA ILE A 341 -22.88 3.40 -13.21
C ILE A 341 -21.74 2.96 -12.30
N CYS A 342 -22.03 2.42 -11.10
CA CYS A 342 -21.00 1.93 -10.19
C CYS A 342 -20.10 0.86 -10.84
N ARG A 343 -20.67 -0.09 -11.60
CA ARG A 343 -19.89 -1.13 -12.31
C ARG A 343 -19.00 -0.53 -13.40
N VAL A 344 -19.51 0.43 -14.17
CA VAL A 344 -18.73 1.10 -15.22
C VAL A 344 -17.59 1.90 -14.58
N LEU A 345 -17.83 2.67 -13.52
CA LEU A 345 -16.79 3.41 -12.80
C LEU A 345 -15.77 2.47 -12.15
N GLN A 346 -16.20 1.33 -11.60
CA GLN A 346 -15.30 0.32 -11.04
C GLN A 346 -14.38 -0.26 -12.12
N ALA A 347 -14.91 -0.57 -13.29
CA ALA A 347 -14.12 -1.07 -14.41
C ALA A 347 -13.21 0.01 -15.01
N LEU A 348 -13.70 1.25 -15.10
CA LEU A 348 -12.94 2.42 -15.54
C LEU A 348 -11.71 2.66 -14.65
N MET A 349 -11.87 2.47 -13.34
CA MET A 349 -10.80 2.59 -12.35
C MET A 349 -9.93 1.34 -12.21
N GLY A 350 -10.30 0.21 -12.83
CA GLY A 350 -9.70 -1.10 -12.60
C GLY A 350 -10.19 -1.75 -11.31
N HIS A 351 -10.73 -2.96 -11.40
CA HIS A 351 -11.51 -3.58 -10.30
C HIS A 351 -10.72 -3.74 -9.00
N SER A 352 -9.44 -4.10 -9.13
CA SER A 352 -8.49 -4.26 -8.03
C SER A 352 -8.12 -2.97 -7.32
N ASN A 353 -8.28 -1.82 -7.98
CA ASN A 353 -7.99 -0.51 -7.41
C ASN A 353 -9.18 -0.01 -6.57
N CYS A 354 -10.33 -0.68 -6.70
CA CYS A 354 -11.53 -0.39 -5.95
C CYS A 354 -11.67 -1.27 -4.70
N LEU A 355 -12.44 -0.75 -3.76
CA LEU A 355 -12.96 -1.46 -2.60
C LEU A 355 -14.48 -1.41 -2.70
N ALA A 356 -15.13 -2.57 -2.84
CA ALA A 356 -16.57 -2.68 -2.61
C ALA A 356 -16.77 -3.05 -1.15
N SER A 357 -17.39 -2.17 -0.37
CA SER A 357 -17.49 -2.32 1.08
C SER A 357 -18.90 -2.05 1.59
N SER A 358 -19.20 -2.60 2.75
CA SER A 358 -20.38 -2.23 3.54
C SER A 358 -20.01 -1.12 4.52
N MET A 359 -20.98 -0.26 4.83
CA MET A 359 -20.75 0.84 5.79
C MET A 359 -20.29 0.34 7.18
N SER A 360 -20.67 -0.89 7.55
CA SER A 360 -20.23 -1.55 8.78
C SER A 360 -18.70 -1.68 8.90
N GLN A 361 -17.95 -1.74 7.80
CA GLN A 361 -16.49 -1.75 7.88
C GLN A 361 -15.94 -0.43 8.44
N LEU A 362 -16.59 0.70 8.17
CA LEU A 362 -16.22 1.98 8.78
C LEU A 362 -16.52 2.04 10.28
N SER A 363 -17.32 1.12 10.83
CA SER A 363 -17.50 1.00 12.29
C SER A 363 -16.54 0.00 12.95
N ASN A 364 -15.80 -0.80 12.17
CA ASN A 364 -14.89 -1.83 12.68
C ASN A 364 -13.48 -1.25 12.91
N PRO A 365 -12.82 -1.48 14.06
CA PRO A 365 -11.44 -1.05 14.30
C PRO A 365 -10.48 -1.41 13.16
N PHE A 366 -10.52 -2.65 12.66
CA PHE A 366 -9.64 -3.14 11.59
C PHE A 366 -10.16 -2.90 10.16
N GLY A 367 -11.35 -2.29 10.02
CA GLY A 367 -12.04 -2.17 8.73
C GLY A 367 -11.32 -1.28 7.71
N LEU A 368 -10.45 -0.38 8.19
CA LEU A 368 -9.68 0.53 7.34
C LEU A 368 -8.44 -0.12 6.71
N SER A 369 -7.98 -1.27 7.21
CA SER A 369 -6.81 -1.97 6.65
C SER A 369 -6.97 -2.31 5.16
N GLY A 370 -8.19 -2.64 4.72
CA GLY A 370 -8.50 -2.94 3.32
C GLY A 370 -8.53 -1.73 2.37
N TRP A 371 -8.46 -0.50 2.91
CA TRP A 371 -8.45 0.74 2.14
C TRP A 371 -7.04 1.12 1.68
N ILE A 372 -6.00 0.56 2.29
CA ILE A 372 -4.62 0.85 1.95
C ILE A 372 -4.38 0.52 0.48
N GLY A 373 -3.88 1.50 -0.28
CA GLY A 373 -3.64 1.35 -1.69
C GLY A 373 -4.91 1.21 -2.55
N LYS A 374 -6.08 1.65 -2.08
CA LYS A 374 -7.29 1.75 -2.91
C LYS A 374 -7.51 3.18 -3.40
N LYS A 375 -8.12 3.33 -4.58
CA LYS A 375 -8.39 4.62 -5.23
C LYS A 375 -9.88 5.01 -5.21
N LEU A 376 -10.76 4.03 -5.10
CA LEU A 376 -12.21 4.22 -5.06
C LEU A 376 -12.85 3.23 -4.08
N ALA A 377 -13.60 3.74 -3.11
CA ALA A 377 -14.48 2.95 -2.26
C ALA A 377 -15.93 3.11 -2.72
N ILE A 378 -16.58 1.99 -3.01
CA ILE A 378 -17.97 1.94 -3.45
C ILE A 378 -18.80 1.30 -2.35
N PHE A 379 -19.85 1.99 -1.92
CA PHE A 379 -20.86 1.50 -0.99
C PHE A 379 -22.17 1.24 -1.73
N PRO A 380 -22.37 0.01 -2.24
CA PRO A 380 -23.62 -0.37 -2.87
C PRO A 380 -24.70 -0.60 -1.80
N ASP A 381 -25.85 0.05 -1.96
CA ASP A 381 -27.01 -0.10 -1.07
C ASP A 381 -26.67 0.24 0.39
N MET A 382 -26.24 1.49 0.60
CA MET A 382 -25.96 1.97 1.93
C MET A 382 -27.25 2.01 2.76
N ARG A 383 -27.34 1.10 3.73
CA ARG A 383 -28.37 1.08 4.76
C ARG A 383 -27.72 1.26 6.11
N ILE A 384 -27.97 2.40 6.73
CA ILE A 384 -27.55 2.66 8.10
C ILE A 384 -28.70 2.23 8.99
N SER A 385 -28.70 0.95 9.38
CA SER A 385 -29.47 0.54 10.56
C SER A 385 -28.70 1.04 11.78
N GLY A 386 -29.34 1.72 12.74
CA GLY A 386 -28.74 2.27 13.97
C GLY A 386 -28.13 1.23 14.94
N ARG A 387 -27.61 0.12 14.43
CA ARG A 387 -26.81 -0.90 15.10
C ARG A 387 -25.32 -0.57 15.11
N TYR A 388 -24.89 0.44 14.35
CA TYR A 388 -23.47 0.82 14.22
C TYR A 388 -23.21 2.16 14.92
N ASP A 389 -21.94 2.41 15.25
CA ASP A 389 -21.54 3.71 15.76
C ASP A 389 -21.54 4.74 14.62
N ASP A 390 -22.70 5.35 14.41
CA ASP A 390 -22.92 6.34 13.35
C ASP A 390 -21.98 7.56 13.51
N LYS A 391 -21.54 7.89 14.74
CA LYS A 391 -20.57 8.97 14.97
C LYS A 391 -19.18 8.58 14.49
N LEU A 392 -18.75 7.35 14.77
CA LEU A 392 -17.47 6.84 14.27
C LEU A 392 -17.46 6.79 12.73
N ILE A 393 -18.57 6.35 12.12
CA ILE A 393 -18.74 6.35 10.67
C ILE A 393 -18.64 7.78 10.12
N THR A 394 -19.39 8.74 10.68
CA THR A 394 -19.31 10.16 10.30
C THR A 394 -17.88 10.67 10.38
N ASN A 395 -17.19 10.45 11.50
CA ASN A 395 -15.83 10.93 11.71
C ASN A 395 -14.84 10.32 10.70
N ARG A 396 -14.96 9.03 10.37
CA ARG A 396 -14.11 8.38 9.37
C ARG A 396 -14.42 8.86 7.96
N LEU A 397 -15.69 9.05 7.61
CA LEU A 397 -16.06 9.65 6.32
C LEU A 397 -15.48 11.07 6.19
N LEU A 398 -15.55 11.87 7.25
CA LEU A 398 -14.92 13.19 7.31
C LEU A 398 -13.39 13.11 7.24
N ALA A 399 -12.73 12.23 7.96
CA ALA A 399 -11.27 12.15 7.88
C ALA A 399 -10.80 11.73 6.47
N ILE A 400 -11.41 10.66 5.92
CA ILE A 400 -11.03 10.10 4.61
C ILE A 400 -11.32 11.08 3.48
N SER A 401 -12.52 11.65 3.43
CA SER A 401 -12.84 12.62 2.37
C SER A 401 -12.13 13.96 2.55
N GLY A 402 -11.57 14.24 3.74
CA GLY A 402 -10.84 15.47 4.04
C GLY A 402 -9.34 15.37 3.77
N ASP A 403 -8.86 14.19 3.36
CA ASP A 403 -7.43 13.88 3.26
C ASP A 403 -6.66 14.05 4.59
N ASP A 404 -7.38 13.86 5.71
CA ASP A 404 -6.83 13.93 7.06
C ASP A 404 -6.07 12.62 7.36
N PRO A 405 -4.91 12.70 8.05
CA PRO A 405 -4.19 11.51 8.49
C PRO A 405 -5.00 10.74 9.53
N ILE A 406 -5.00 9.41 9.41
CA ILE A 406 -5.70 8.50 10.33
C ILE A 406 -4.83 7.30 10.70
N ASP A 407 -5.05 6.80 11.91
CA ASP A 407 -4.40 5.57 12.36
C ASP A 407 -5.17 4.35 11.83
N ILE A 408 -4.43 3.39 11.32
CA ILE A 408 -4.98 2.17 10.73
C ILE A 408 -4.52 0.97 11.54
N GLU A 409 -5.43 0.44 12.36
CA GLU A 409 -5.23 -0.83 13.06
C GLU A 409 -5.27 -2.00 12.07
N ARG A 410 -4.30 -2.90 12.19
CA ARG A 410 -4.14 -4.05 11.30
C ARG A 410 -4.01 -5.33 12.12
N LYS A 411 -4.80 -6.34 11.78
CA LYS A 411 -4.83 -7.59 12.53
C LYS A 411 -3.47 -8.30 12.44
N TYR A 412 -2.86 -8.57 13.59
CA TYR A 412 -1.54 -9.22 13.74
C TYR A 412 -0.35 -8.44 13.17
N LEU A 413 -0.50 -7.14 12.89
CA LEU A 413 0.55 -6.25 12.43
C LEU A 413 0.56 -4.98 13.30
N SER A 414 1.59 -4.16 13.20
CA SER A 414 1.58 -2.87 13.89
C SER A 414 0.50 -1.94 13.32
N THR A 415 0.01 -1.02 14.15
CA THR A 415 -0.80 0.10 13.68
C THR A 415 0.05 0.97 12.75
N LEU A 416 -0.53 1.39 11.62
CA LEU A 416 0.07 2.45 10.82
C LEU A 416 -0.45 3.77 11.32
N GLU A 417 0.44 4.62 11.80
CA GLU A 417 0.10 5.93 12.35
C GLU A 417 0.11 6.99 11.24
N GLU A 418 -0.79 7.98 11.37
CA GLU A 418 -0.86 9.17 10.50
C GLU A 418 -0.93 8.90 8.98
N VAL A 419 -1.63 7.84 8.56
CA VAL A 419 -1.74 7.47 7.13
C VAL A 419 -2.89 8.22 6.46
N ARG A 420 -2.65 8.74 5.26
CA ARG A 420 -3.71 9.27 4.38
C ARG A 420 -4.27 8.18 3.46
N LEU A 421 -5.59 8.07 3.40
CA LEU A 421 -6.26 7.14 2.50
C LEU A 421 -6.69 7.87 1.22
N GLY A 422 -5.95 7.67 0.12
CA GLY A 422 -6.24 8.29 -1.18
C GLY A 422 -7.49 7.76 -1.92
N ALA A 423 -8.38 7.05 -1.23
CA ALA A 423 -9.60 6.49 -1.82
C ALA A 423 -10.73 7.54 -1.80
N ARG A 424 -11.33 7.78 -2.98
CA ARG A 424 -12.55 8.60 -3.07
C ARG A 424 -13.76 7.73 -2.76
N ILE A 425 -14.83 8.34 -2.28
CA ILE A 425 -16.01 7.61 -1.83
C ILE A 425 -17.16 7.84 -2.81
N LEU A 426 -17.71 6.74 -3.32
CA LEU A 426 -18.95 6.70 -4.10
C LEU A 426 -19.98 5.86 -3.34
N VAL A 427 -21.13 6.46 -3.08
CA VAL A 427 -22.24 5.82 -2.39
C VAL A 427 -23.40 5.66 -3.35
N ALA A 428 -23.99 4.47 -3.41
CA ALA A 428 -25.24 4.24 -4.13
C ALA A 428 -26.31 3.83 -3.13
N SER A 429 -27.41 4.58 -3.07
CA SER A 429 -28.51 4.31 -2.14
C SER A 429 -29.86 4.57 -2.80
N ASN A 430 -30.92 4.00 -2.22
CA ASN A 430 -32.28 4.35 -2.59
C ASN A 430 -32.86 5.44 -1.69
N GLU A 431 -32.32 5.60 -0.48
CA GLU A 431 -32.74 6.57 0.52
C GLU A 431 -31.53 7.34 1.05
N LEU A 432 -31.75 8.56 1.52
CA LEU A 432 -30.71 9.34 2.17
C LEU A 432 -30.30 8.67 3.49
N PRO A 433 -28.98 8.55 3.76
CA PRO A 433 -28.53 8.08 5.07
C PRO A 433 -28.96 9.04 6.17
N ARG A 434 -29.26 8.49 7.35
CA ARG A 434 -29.32 9.28 8.58
C ARG A 434 -27.96 9.20 9.26
N LEU A 435 -27.08 10.14 8.94
CA LEU A 435 -25.80 10.29 9.61
C LEU A 435 -25.84 11.52 10.52
N PRO A 436 -25.39 11.42 11.78
CA PRO A 436 -25.30 12.58 12.66
C PRO A 436 -24.26 13.54 12.09
N ASP A 437 -24.66 14.79 11.84
CA ASP A 437 -23.77 15.83 11.31
C ASP A 437 -24.09 17.20 11.94
N SER A 438 -23.67 17.38 13.18
CA SER A 438 -24.01 18.57 13.97
C SER A 438 -23.48 19.90 13.41
N ALA A 439 -22.50 19.84 12.50
CA ALA A 439 -21.86 21.02 11.90
C ALA A 439 -22.11 21.13 10.39
N LEU A 440 -22.99 20.28 9.82
CA LEU A 440 -23.22 20.19 8.37
C LEU A 440 -21.91 19.98 7.57
N ALA A 441 -20.90 19.38 8.19
CA ALA A 441 -19.58 19.16 7.60
C ALA A 441 -19.63 18.06 6.55
N LEU A 442 -20.37 16.96 6.78
CA LEU A 442 -20.59 15.93 5.77
C LEU A 442 -21.45 16.46 4.63
N ALA A 443 -22.52 17.19 4.97
CA ALA A 443 -23.41 17.81 3.99
C ALA A 443 -22.63 18.68 2.98
N SER A 444 -21.62 19.42 3.43
CA SER A 444 -20.77 20.26 2.55
C SER A 444 -19.89 19.47 1.55
N ARG A 445 -19.70 18.17 1.79
CA ARG A 445 -18.86 17.29 0.99
C ARG A 445 -19.66 16.46 -0.01
N PHE A 446 -20.98 16.43 0.11
CA PHE A 446 -21.79 15.59 -0.76
C PHE A 446 -22.04 16.26 -2.10
N ILE A 447 -21.97 15.45 -3.16
CA ILE A 447 -22.50 15.77 -4.49
C ILE A 447 -23.50 14.67 -4.84
N VAL A 448 -24.78 15.04 -4.90
CA VAL A 448 -25.89 14.10 -5.09
C VAL A 448 -26.33 14.10 -6.55
N LEU A 449 -26.29 12.93 -7.17
CA LEU A 449 -26.77 12.63 -8.51
C LEU A 449 -28.06 11.81 -8.39
N ARG A 450 -29.21 12.48 -8.53
CA ARG A 450 -30.54 11.89 -8.38
C ARG A 450 -30.99 11.22 -9.68
N THR A 451 -31.03 9.91 -9.69
CA THR A 451 -31.64 9.09 -10.76
C THR A 451 -33.15 9.07 -10.58
N THR A 452 -33.93 9.48 -11.59
CA THR A 452 -35.40 9.57 -11.50
C THR A 452 -36.11 8.48 -12.30
N THR A 453 -35.47 7.98 -13.36
CA THR A 453 -36.03 6.95 -14.24
C THR A 453 -35.80 5.55 -13.69
N SER A 454 -36.86 4.75 -13.50
CA SER A 454 -36.75 3.30 -13.26
C SER A 454 -36.90 2.50 -14.56
N PHE A 455 -36.11 1.44 -14.68
CA PHE A 455 -36.13 0.48 -15.78
C PHE A 455 -36.75 -0.86 -15.38
N LEU A 456 -37.41 -0.93 -14.21
CA LEU A 456 -38.08 -2.14 -13.76
C LEU A 456 -39.05 -2.68 -14.83
N GLY A 457 -38.88 -3.95 -15.22
CA GLY A 457 -39.69 -4.61 -16.25
C GLY A 457 -39.27 -4.35 -17.69
N ARG A 458 -38.28 -3.47 -17.92
CA ARG A 458 -37.72 -3.14 -19.24
C ARG A 458 -36.18 -3.13 -19.21
N GLU A 459 -35.58 -3.94 -18.34
CA GLU A 459 -34.14 -3.97 -18.18
C GLU A 459 -33.43 -4.60 -19.37
N ASP A 460 -32.44 -3.89 -19.93
CA ASP A 460 -31.45 -4.52 -20.81
C ASP A 460 -30.41 -5.27 -19.95
N ARG A 461 -30.50 -6.62 -19.98
CA ARG A 461 -29.62 -7.50 -19.20
C ARG A 461 -28.16 -7.49 -19.68
N TYR A 462 -27.91 -7.08 -20.92
CA TYR A 462 -26.57 -7.04 -21.53
C TYR A 462 -26.00 -5.62 -21.56
N LEU A 463 -26.70 -4.63 -20.99
CA LEU A 463 -26.28 -3.23 -21.02
C LEU A 463 -24.87 -3.04 -20.45
N THR A 464 -24.55 -3.67 -19.31
CA THR A 464 -23.22 -3.51 -18.70
C THR A 464 -22.12 -3.99 -19.66
N GLU A 465 -22.32 -5.13 -20.32
CA GLU A 465 -21.34 -5.67 -21.29
C GLU A 465 -21.15 -4.75 -22.49
N LYS A 466 -22.21 -4.09 -22.98
CA LYS A 466 -22.12 -3.09 -24.05
C LYS A 466 -21.30 -1.88 -23.60
N LEU A 467 -21.58 -1.36 -22.42
CA LEU A 467 -20.88 -0.18 -21.87
C LEU A 467 -19.41 -0.46 -21.58
N LEU A 468 -19.07 -1.65 -21.10
CA LEU A 468 -17.68 -2.02 -20.82
C LEU A 468 -16.80 -2.11 -22.08
N LYS A 469 -17.39 -2.29 -23.27
CA LYS A 469 -16.65 -2.22 -24.54
C LYS A 469 -16.21 -0.79 -24.89
N GLU A 470 -16.86 0.22 -24.31
CA GLU A 470 -16.54 1.64 -24.53
C GLU A 470 -15.58 2.20 -23.46
N LEU A 471 -14.96 1.38 -22.59
CA LEU A 471 -14.09 1.88 -21.50
C LEU A 471 -13.00 2.87 -21.95
N PRO A 472 -12.22 2.63 -23.04
CA PRO A 472 -11.25 3.61 -23.52
C PRO A 472 -11.91 4.95 -23.92
N SER A 473 -13.09 4.90 -24.54
CA SER A 473 -13.87 6.07 -24.91
C SER A 473 -14.45 6.81 -23.70
N ILE A 474 -14.90 6.07 -22.69
CA ILE A 474 -15.39 6.61 -21.42
C ILE A 474 -14.23 7.26 -20.65
N PHE A 475 -13.01 6.72 -20.74
CA PHE A 475 -11.82 7.35 -20.18
C PHE A 475 -11.57 8.73 -20.78
N TRP A 476 -11.58 8.86 -22.11
CA TRP A 476 -11.44 10.16 -22.77
C TRP A 476 -12.56 11.13 -22.42
N TRP A 477 -13.80 10.64 -22.44
CA TRP A 477 -14.96 11.40 -21.98
C TRP A 477 -14.76 11.89 -20.54
N SER A 478 -14.19 11.07 -19.66
CA SER A 478 -13.91 11.45 -18.27
C SER A 478 -12.81 12.52 -18.17
N LEU A 479 -11.78 12.48 -19.02
CA LEU A 479 -10.73 13.51 -19.06
C LEU A 479 -11.26 14.88 -19.50
N ASP A 480 -12.19 14.91 -20.44
CA ASP A 480 -12.87 16.16 -20.83
C ASP A 480 -13.63 16.77 -19.63
N GLY A 481 -14.25 15.93 -18.79
CA GLY A 481 -14.83 16.36 -17.52
C GLY A 481 -13.80 16.84 -16.51
N LEU A 482 -12.68 16.12 -16.34
CA LEU A 482 -11.59 16.54 -15.46
C LEU A 482 -11.06 17.93 -15.82
N LYS A 483 -10.85 18.17 -17.12
CA LYS A 483 -10.40 19.47 -17.63
C LYS A 483 -11.38 20.59 -17.23
N ARG A 484 -12.67 20.39 -17.48
CA ARG A 484 -13.71 21.36 -17.11
C ARG A 484 -13.76 21.62 -15.61
N LEU A 485 -13.59 20.58 -14.79
CA LEU A 485 -13.52 20.71 -13.33
C LEU A 485 -12.28 21.51 -12.90
N GLN A 486 -11.12 21.26 -13.48
CA GLN A 486 -9.88 21.98 -13.16
C GLN A 486 -9.97 23.47 -13.51
N GLU A 487 -10.47 23.79 -14.70
CA GLU A 487 -10.71 25.19 -15.12
C GLU A 487 -11.66 25.91 -14.14
N ARG A 488 -12.67 25.20 -13.63
CA ARG A 488 -13.59 25.74 -12.62
C ARG A 488 -12.90 25.97 -11.27
N ILE A 489 -12.04 25.05 -10.83
CA ILE A 489 -11.27 25.17 -9.59
C ILE A 489 -10.29 26.35 -9.66
N GLU A 490 -9.64 26.55 -10.80
CA GLU A 490 -8.76 27.70 -11.05
C GLU A 490 -9.50 29.05 -10.92
N GLN A 491 -10.81 29.06 -11.20
CA GLN A 491 -11.69 30.22 -10.99
C GLN A 491 -12.19 30.37 -9.54
N GLY A 492 -11.72 29.55 -8.61
CA GLY A 492 -12.13 29.57 -7.20
C GLY A 492 -13.50 28.94 -6.93
N LYS A 493 -14.02 28.13 -7.86
CA LYS A 493 -15.27 27.37 -7.72
C LYS A 493 -14.97 25.89 -7.45
N ASP A 494 -15.99 25.09 -7.20
CA ASP A 494 -15.88 23.65 -6.88
C ASP A 494 -16.89 22.86 -7.71
N PHE A 495 -17.06 21.56 -7.46
CA PHE A 495 -18.15 20.76 -8.01
C PHE A 495 -19.49 21.49 -7.88
N LEU A 496 -20.27 21.45 -8.96
CA LEU A 496 -21.62 21.98 -8.98
C LEU A 496 -22.59 20.86 -8.62
N GLN A 497 -23.40 21.10 -7.60
CA GLN A 497 -24.52 20.23 -7.24
C GLN A 497 -25.58 20.32 -8.36
N PRO A 498 -25.88 19.23 -9.08
CA PRO A 498 -26.93 19.25 -10.09
C PRO A 498 -28.28 19.62 -9.46
N SER A 499 -29.08 20.37 -10.21
CA SER A 499 -30.42 20.80 -9.78
C SER A 499 -31.31 19.64 -9.31
N SER A 500 -31.24 18.47 -9.94
CA SER A 500 -32.03 17.30 -9.53
C SER A 500 -31.71 16.73 -8.16
N GLY A 501 -30.51 16.98 -7.64
CA GLY A 501 -30.09 16.54 -6.31
C GLY A 501 -30.09 17.65 -5.26
N GLN A 502 -30.52 18.87 -5.61
CA GLN A 502 -30.53 19.99 -4.68
C GLN A 502 -31.51 19.77 -3.53
N ASP A 503 -32.75 19.37 -3.85
CA ASP A 503 -33.78 19.04 -2.86
C ASP A 503 -33.30 17.90 -1.93
N ASP A 504 -32.65 16.88 -2.49
CA ASP A 504 -32.08 15.78 -1.70
C ASP A 504 -30.97 16.24 -0.74
N MET A 505 -30.21 17.27 -1.11
CA MET A 505 -29.21 17.84 -0.24
C MET A 505 -29.85 18.64 0.90
N ASP A 506 -30.89 19.40 0.60
CA ASP A 506 -31.61 20.18 1.61
C ASP A 506 -32.34 19.24 2.59
N ASP A 507 -32.95 18.16 2.09
CA ASP A 507 -33.49 17.06 2.91
C ASP A 507 -32.42 16.42 3.79
N PHE A 508 -31.21 16.15 3.25
CA PHE A 508 -30.12 15.58 4.04
C PHE A 508 -29.70 16.51 5.19
N ARG A 509 -29.60 17.82 4.95
CA ARG A 509 -29.26 18.82 5.99
C ARG A 509 -30.29 18.81 7.12
N ALA A 510 -31.58 18.78 6.77
CA ALA A 510 -32.67 18.72 7.73
C ALA A 510 -32.63 17.41 8.55
N LEU A 511 -32.46 16.25 7.88
CA LEU A 511 -32.41 14.93 8.52
C LEU A 511 -31.20 14.76 9.44
N SER A 512 -30.06 15.33 9.09
CA SER A 512 -28.80 15.16 9.83
C SER A 512 -28.67 16.05 11.07
N ASN A 513 -29.46 17.13 11.15
CA ASN A 513 -29.38 18.07 12.26
C ASN A 513 -30.76 18.64 12.63
N PRO A 514 -31.35 18.20 13.76
CA PRO A 514 -32.66 18.67 14.19
C PRO A 514 -32.77 20.18 14.46
N ILE A 515 -31.64 20.88 14.63
CA ILE A 515 -31.63 22.34 14.77
C ILE A 515 -31.98 23.02 13.44
N VAL A 516 -31.64 22.42 12.30
CA VAL A 516 -32.00 22.95 10.97
C VAL A 516 -33.51 22.94 10.81
N GLU A 517 -34.14 21.78 11.03
CA GLU A 517 -35.60 21.61 10.98
C GLU A 517 -36.32 22.55 11.96
N PHE A 518 -35.80 22.68 13.20
CA PHE A 518 -36.29 23.65 14.17
C PHE A 518 -36.28 25.10 13.65
N VAL A 519 -35.18 25.53 13.03
CA VAL A 519 -35.04 26.89 12.51
C VAL A 519 -35.97 27.11 11.32
N GLU A 520 -36.11 26.13 10.43
CA GLU A 520 -37.00 26.17 9.28
C GLU A 520 -38.48 26.22 9.67
N GLU A 521 -38.89 25.53 10.74
CA GLU A 521 -40.29 25.51 11.20
C GLU A 521 -40.61 26.71 12.10
N TYR A 522 -39.71 27.09 13.02
CA TYR A 522 -40.00 28.02 14.11
C TYR A 522 -39.30 29.37 14.03
N CYS A 523 -38.40 29.59 13.07
CA CYS A 523 -37.62 30.83 12.99
C CYS A 523 -37.68 31.49 11.60
N PHE A 524 -37.33 32.77 11.57
CA PHE A 524 -36.90 33.50 10.38
C PHE A 524 -35.44 33.88 10.55
N ILE A 525 -34.64 33.66 9.50
CA ILE A 525 -33.26 34.16 9.42
C ILE A 525 -33.29 35.46 8.62
N ASP A 526 -32.79 36.54 9.21
CA ASP A 526 -32.68 37.84 8.56
C ASP A 526 -31.36 38.50 8.99
N ASP A 527 -30.49 38.78 8.02
CA ASP A 527 -29.05 39.00 8.19
C ASP A 527 -28.70 40.33 8.90
N LYS A 528 -29.67 41.24 9.17
CA LYS A 528 -29.35 42.60 9.66
C LYS A 528 -30.12 43.12 10.88
N GLU A 529 -31.42 42.85 11.02
CA GLU A 529 -32.24 43.48 12.08
C GLU A 529 -32.93 42.52 13.06
N ALA A 530 -33.03 41.23 12.72
CA ALA A 530 -33.64 40.25 13.59
C ALA A 530 -32.78 40.02 14.84
N THR A 531 -33.37 40.23 16.02
CA THR A 531 -32.71 40.00 17.30
C THR A 531 -33.71 39.32 18.23
N GLU A 532 -33.30 38.21 18.83
CA GLU A 532 -34.13 37.43 19.75
C GLU A 532 -33.32 37.03 20.98
N THR A 533 -33.95 36.91 22.15
CA THR A 533 -33.17 36.52 23.34
C THR A 533 -32.67 35.08 23.21
N CYS A 534 -31.43 34.83 23.63
CA CYS A 534 -30.89 33.46 23.65
C CYS A 534 -31.67 32.55 24.63
N ALA A 535 -32.52 33.11 25.50
CA ALA A 535 -33.36 32.33 26.41
C ALA A 535 -34.60 31.84 25.66
N ASP A 536 -35.29 32.73 24.95
CA ASP A 536 -36.55 32.43 24.25
C ASP A 536 -36.33 31.47 23.09
N VAL A 537 -35.27 31.67 22.31
CA VAL A 537 -34.90 30.72 21.23
C VAL A 537 -34.58 29.34 21.80
N TYR A 538 -33.90 29.27 22.96
CA TYR A 538 -33.59 28.00 23.60
C TYR A 538 -34.83 27.33 24.21
N LEU A 539 -35.74 28.09 24.83
CA LEU A 539 -37.01 27.58 25.33
C LEU A 539 -37.84 26.98 24.19
N ARG A 540 -37.97 27.69 23.07
CA ARG A 540 -38.69 27.18 21.90
C ARG A 540 -38.02 25.93 21.31
N TRP A 541 -36.70 25.86 21.32
CA TRP A 541 -35.97 24.63 20.97
C TRP A 541 -36.27 23.47 21.92
N GLN A 542 -36.35 23.70 23.24
CA GLN A 542 -36.71 22.66 24.20
C GLN A 542 -38.12 22.14 23.95
N GLU A 543 -39.08 23.03 23.71
CA GLU A 543 -40.46 22.69 23.34
C GLU A 543 -40.49 21.83 22.07
N TYR A 544 -39.77 22.25 21.03
CA TYR A 544 -39.64 21.50 19.78
C TYR A 544 -39.04 20.11 20.01
N ALA A 545 -37.91 20.03 20.70
CA ALA A 545 -37.22 18.77 20.95
C ALA A 545 -38.12 17.79 21.72
N ILE A 546 -38.84 18.26 22.74
CA ILE A 546 -39.79 17.43 23.48
C ILE A 546 -40.95 16.98 22.57
N LYS A 547 -41.53 17.90 21.77
CA LYS A 547 -42.63 17.60 20.83
C LYS A 547 -42.24 16.54 19.80
N THR A 548 -41.00 16.52 19.34
CA THR A 548 -40.48 15.56 18.35
C THR A 548 -39.85 14.30 18.98
N GLY A 549 -39.90 14.16 20.31
CA GLY A 549 -39.36 12.99 21.02
C GLY A 549 -37.84 12.99 21.18
N LEU A 550 -37.17 14.12 20.90
CA LEU A 550 -35.74 14.32 21.07
C LEU A 550 -35.40 14.74 22.51
N LYS A 551 -34.21 14.35 22.98
CA LYS A 551 -33.64 14.89 24.22
C LYS A 551 -33.06 16.28 23.96
N PRO A 552 -33.52 17.35 24.65
CA PRO A 552 -32.99 18.69 24.44
C PRO A 552 -31.49 18.76 24.72
N LEU A 553 -30.74 19.34 23.78
CA LEU A 553 -29.32 19.61 23.97
C LEU A 553 -29.11 20.65 25.08
N PRO A 554 -28.04 20.57 25.88
CA PRO A 554 -27.67 21.64 26.81
C PRO A 554 -27.53 22.99 26.10
N ARG A 555 -27.97 24.08 26.73
CA ARG A 555 -28.01 25.43 26.15
C ARG A 555 -26.73 25.86 25.43
N ASN A 556 -25.56 25.59 26.00
CA ASN A 556 -24.28 25.93 25.39
C ASN A 556 -24.02 25.15 24.09
N LEU A 557 -24.38 23.87 24.08
CA LEU A 557 -24.24 23.00 22.91
C LEU A 557 -25.23 23.39 21.81
N PHE A 558 -26.50 23.64 22.17
CA PHE A 558 -27.50 24.19 21.25
C PHE A 558 -27.01 25.49 20.61
N SER A 559 -26.58 26.46 21.44
CA SER A 559 -26.12 27.77 20.97
C SER A 559 -24.90 27.67 20.05
N ARG A 560 -24.00 26.71 20.31
CA ARG A 560 -22.85 26.45 19.44
C ARG A 560 -23.28 25.86 18.11
N ASN A 561 -24.13 24.83 18.13
CA ASN A 561 -24.58 24.12 16.93
C ASN A 561 -25.48 25.02 16.05
N LEU A 562 -26.34 25.85 16.65
CA LEU A 562 -27.15 26.83 15.92
C LEU A 562 -26.26 27.78 15.10
N LYS A 563 -25.20 28.31 15.73
CA LYS A 563 -24.26 29.22 15.05
C LYS A 563 -23.37 28.52 14.02
N SER A 564 -23.05 27.23 14.20
CA SER A 564 -22.28 26.49 13.19
C SER A 564 -23.11 26.14 11.96
N CYS A 565 -24.43 25.97 12.11
CA CYS A 565 -25.32 25.73 10.97
C CYS A 565 -25.64 27.01 10.21
N PHE A 566 -25.73 28.14 10.92
CA PHE A 566 -26.17 29.43 10.35
C PHE A 566 -25.16 30.53 10.69
N ASN A 567 -24.19 30.75 9.79
CA ASN A 567 -23.10 31.73 9.97
C ASN A 567 -23.58 33.18 10.15
N ALA A 568 -24.78 33.52 9.66
CA ALA A 568 -25.41 34.82 9.87
C ALA A 568 -25.73 35.08 11.36
N ILE A 569 -25.94 34.02 12.16
CA ILE A 569 -26.34 34.14 13.55
C ILE A 569 -25.13 34.46 14.44
N LYS A 570 -25.18 35.59 15.13
CA LYS A 570 -24.14 36.03 16.08
C LYS A 570 -24.71 36.18 17.47
N THR A 571 -23.90 35.89 18.49
CA THR A 571 -24.27 36.17 19.88
C THR A 571 -23.82 37.58 20.24
N ILE A 572 -24.76 38.44 20.61
CA ILE A 572 -24.46 39.76 21.16
C ILE A 572 -24.86 39.82 22.64
N ARG A 573 -24.24 40.75 23.37
CA ARG A 573 -24.58 41.04 24.76
C ARG A 573 -25.14 42.44 24.81
N ASP A 574 -26.04 42.67 25.74
CA ASP A 574 -26.55 44.00 26.03
C ASP A 574 -25.38 44.95 26.36
N THR A 575 -25.19 46.00 25.56
CA THR A 575 -24.28 47.10 25.83
C THR A 575 -25.09 48.19 26.51
N TYR A 576 -25.14 48.17 27.84
CA TYR A 576 -25.58 49.35 28.58
C TYR A 576 -24.52 50.44 28.36
N ALA A 577 -24.86 51.50 27.62
CA ALA A 577 -24.12 52.75 27.70
C ALA A 577 -24.41 53.32 29.09
N PRO A 578 -23.40 53.54 29.97
CA PRO A 578 -23.65 54.24 31.21
C PRO A 578 -24.22 55.62 30.88
N ASP A 579 -25.34 55.96 31.51
CA ASP A 579 -25.99 57.25 31.37
C ASP A 579 -25.01 58.36 31.82
N PRO A 580 -24.68 59.37 31.00
CA PRO A 580 -23.70 60.39 31.38
C PRO A 580 -24.18 61.31 32.52
N GLU A 581 -25.44 61.19 32.96
CA GLU A 581 -26.06 62.09 33.93
C GLU A 581 -26.21 61.54 35.36
N SER A 582 -25.70 60.34 35.69
CA SER A 582 -25.70 59.87 37.08
C SER A 582 -24.45 60.29 37.87
N ASP A 583 -24.13 61.58 37.84
CA ASP A 583 -23.15 62.18 38.75
C ASP A 583 -23.90 62.78 39.93
N GLY A 584 -24.06 61.99 41.01
CA GLY A 584 -24.56 62.51 42.28
C GLY A 584 -25.41 61.57 43.12
N ALA A 585 -24.77 60.61 43.78
CA ALA A 585 -25.13 60.22 45.15
C ALA A 585 -24.08 59.27 45.73
N LYS A 586 -23.21 59.80 46.59
CA LYS A 586 -22.49 59.00 47.59
C LYS A 586 -23.51 58.52 48.61
N ASN A 587 -23.64 57.20 48.79
CA ASN A 587 -23.78 56.48 50.07
C ASN A 587 -24.53 55.16 49.87
N GLY A 588 -24.02 54.13 50.53
CA GLY A 588 -24.79 52.95 50.91
C GLY A 588 -24.46 51.72 50.09
N ASP A 589 -23.91 50.73 50.79
CA ASP A 589 -23.79 49.34 50.38
C ASP A 589 -25.09 48.84 49.72
N PHE A 590 -25.09 48.76 48.39
CA PHE A 590 -25.94 47.85 47.65
C PHE A 590 -25.01 46.96 46.83
N ILE A 591 -24.77 45.76 47.33
CA ILE A 591 -24.31 44.66 46.50
C ILE A 591 -25.47 44.39 45.53
N ASP A 592 -25.33 44.87 44.29
CA ASP A 592 -26.24 44.57 43.16
C ASP A 592 -26.12 43.07 42.83
N GLU A 593 -26.85 42.25 43.59
CA GLU A 593 -27.06 40.84 43.28
C GLU A 593 -27.89 40.72 42.00
N GLY A 594 -27.21 40.48 40.88
CA GLY A 594 -27.76 39.59 39.87
C GLY A 594 -28.38 40.20 38.61
N LYS A 595 -27.95 41.37 38.13
CA LYS A 595 -28.20 41.75 36.72
C LYS A 595 -27.33 40.91 35.78
N THR A 596 -27.72 39.66 35.56
CA THR A 596 -27.14 38.82 34.51
C THR A 596 -27.43 39.47 33.16
N ARG A 597 -26.39 40.04 32.51
CA ARG A 597 -26.49 40.66 31.19
C ARG A 597 -27.22 39.72 30.23
N LYS A 598 -28.34 40.19 29.65
CA LYS A 598 -29.10 39.40 28.67
C LYS A 598 -28.24 39.16 27.43
N LYS A 599 -28.26 37.91 26.95
CA LYS A 599 -27.60 37.49 25.70
C LYS A 599 -28.66 37.35 24.63
N PHE A 600 -28.34 37.84 23.43
CA PHE A 600 -29.22 37.78 22.28
C PHE A 600 -28.54 37.08 21.11
N PHE A 601 -29.35 36.42 20.29
CA PHE A 601 -28.96 36.04 18.94
C PHE A 601 -29.38 37.16 17.99
N LYS A 602 -28.40 37.74 17.29
CA LYS A 602 -28.64 38.59 16.12
C LYS A 602 -28.67 37.70 14.89
N GLY A 603 -29.56 37.99 13.94
CA GLY A 603 -29.73 37.23 12.70
C GLY A 603 -30.92 36.26 12.70
N ILE A 604 -31.69 36.18 13.81
CA ILE A 604 -32.79 35.23 13.98
C ILE A 604 -33.96 35.88 14.70
N ARG A 605 -35.18 35.51 14.30
CA ARG A 605 -36.44 35.90 14.96
C ARG A 605 -37.35 34.68 15.08
N LEU A 606 -38.04 34.53 16.21
CA LEU A 606 -39.02 33.46 16.36
C LEU A 606 -40.28 33.75 15.54
N ARG A 607 -40.85 32.73 14.91
CA ARG A 607 -42.17 32.81 14.31
C ARG A 607 -43.21 32.95 15.42
N LYS A 608 -44.13 33.91 15.25
CA LYS A 608 -45.29 34.03 16.14
C LYS A 608 -46.10 32.73 16.05
N PRO A 609 -46.55 32.16 17.18
CA PRO A 609 -47.45 31.01 17.12
C PRO A 609 -48.69 31.40 16.32
N VAL A 610 -49.02 30.59 15.31
CA VAL A 610 -50.33 30.69 14.65
C VAL A 610 -51.36 30.40 15.73
N ALA A 611 -52.17 31.40 16.09
CA ALA A 611 -53.29 31.19 16.99
C ALA A 611 -54.13 30.06 16.40
N LYS A 612 -54.32 28.96 17.14
CA LYS A 612 -55.35 27.98 16.77
C LYS A 612 -56.66 28.75 16.60
N PRO A 613 -57.47 28.49 15.56
CA PRO A 613 -58.84 28.95 15.58
C PRO A 613 -59.46 28.43 16.88
N SER A 614 -60.02 29.34 17.68
CA SER A 614 -60.73 28.99 18.89
C SER A 614 -61.76 27.91 18.54
N GLU A 615 -61.70 26.76 19.22
CA GLU A 615 -62.81 25.84 19.31
C GLU A 615 -63.91 26.53 20.12
N ASP A 616 -64.60 27.47 19.48
CA ASP A 616 -65.86 28.07 19.88
C ASP A 616 -66.54 28.57 18.59
N SER A 617 -67.13 27.61 17.87
CA SER A 617 -68.23 27.85 16.91
C SER A 617 -69.01 26.56 16.70
#